data_AF-A0A2L0CJD2-F1
#
_entry.id   AF-A0A2L0CJD2-F1
#
_cell.length_a   1.000
_cell.length_b   1.000
_cell.length_c   1.000
_cell.angle_alpha   90.00
_cell.angle_beta   90.00
_cell.angle_gamma   90.00
#
_symmetry.space_group_name_H-M   'P 1'
#
loop_
_entity.id
_entity.type
_entity.pdbx_description
1 polymer ?
#
loop_
_entity_poly.entity_id
_entity_poly.type
_entity_poly.pdbx_seq_one_letter_code
_entity_poly.pdbx_strand_id
1 'polypeptide(L)'
;FKNMFIAYRKRERGEKVDFNHAEMESCMINQAPGSPNLSILSFHGAFHGRTLGVLSTTHSKAIHKLDIPAFDWPIASFPKYKYPLEENKRENEAEDKKCLAEVEDLIEKYKKKGAPVAGIVVEPIQSEGGDNEASPEFFQELQRIAKRNGAGLLMDEVQTGGGATGKIWCHEYFNLDSPPDIVTFSKKMQLGGYYHNFDMMPNQAYRV
;
A
#
# COMPACT_ATOMS: atom_id res chain seq x y z
N PHE A 1 -4.46 5.91 3.01
CA PHE A 1 -4.75 6.04 1.56
C PHE A 1 -4.94 7.47 1.09
N LYS A 2 -5.78 8.28 1.76
CA LYS A 2 -6.05 9.68 1.40
C LYS A 2 -4.78 10.49 1.09
N ASN A 3 -3.76 10.47 1.98
CA ASN A 3 -2.49 11.17 1.74
C ASN A 3 -1.78 10.73 0.47
N MET A 4 -1.78 9.43 0.13
CA MET A 4 -1.18 8.94 -1.12
C MET A 4 -1.92 9.45 -2.35
N PHE A 5 -3.26 9.46 -2.34
CA PHE A 5 -4.04 10.04 -3.45
C PHE A 5 -3.78 11.55 -3.60
N ILE A 6 -3.72 12.27 -2.48
CA ILE A 6 -3.41 13.71 -2.47
C ILE A 6 -2.00 13.95 -3.02
N ALA A 7 -1.00 13.22 -2.54
CA ALA A 7 0.39 13.35 -2.97
C ALA A 7 0.56 12.98 -4.46
N TYR A 8 -0.12 11.93 -4.92
CA TYR A 8 -0.13 11.53 -6.33
C TYR A 8 -0.69 12.65 -7.22
N ARG A 9 -1.88 13.17 -6.91
CA ARG A 9 -2.47 14.29 -7.67
C ARG A 9 -1.67 15.58 -7.55
N LYS A 10 -1.03 15.84 -6.41
CA LYS A 10 -0.12 16.98 -6.23
C LYS A 10 1.04 16.90 -7.23
N ARG A 11 1.65 15.72 -7.38
CA ARG A 11 2.73 15.49 -8.35
C ARG A 11 2.24 15.65 -9.79
N GLU A 12 1.07 15.09 -10.14
CA GLU A 12 0.52 15.21 -11.50
C GLU A 12 0.15 16.65 -11.88
N ARG A 13 -0.40 17.43 -10.94
CA ARG A 13 -0.73 18.84 -11.19
C ARG A 13 0.50 19.76 -11.19
N GLY A 14 1.55 19.38 -10.47
CA GLY A 14 2.65 20.26 -10.09
C GLY A 14 2.44 20.91 -8.72
N GLU A 15 3.52 21.12 -7.98
CA GLU A 15 3.47 21.42 -6.54
C GLU A 15 2.84 22.77 -6.16
N LYS A 16 2.76 23.72 -7.10
CA LYS A 16 2.33 25.11 -6.88
C LYS A 16 1.04 25.47 -7.63
N VAL A 17 0.24 24.48 -8.00
CA VAL A 17 -1.00 24.68 -8.76
C VAL A 17 -2.20 24.57 -7.83
N ASP A 18 -3.06 25.60 -7.83
CA ASP A 18 -4.33 25.61 -7.09
C ASP A 18 -5.41 24.75 -7.78
N PHE A 19 -6.44 24.38 -7.02
CA PHE A 19 -7.57 23.61 -7.53
C PHE A 19 -8.42 24.45 -8.48
N ASN A 20 -8.86 23.86 -9.59
CA ASN A 20 -9.75 24.57 -10.52
C ASN A 20 -11.24 24.37 -10.14
N HIS A 21 -12.12 25.20 -10.71
CA HIS A 21 -13.55 25.18 -10.41
C HIS A 21 -14.21 23.83 -10.75
N ALA A 22 -13.85 23.22 -11.88
CA ALA A 22 -14.39 21.93 -12.27
C ALA A 22 -14.02 20.80 -11.29
N GLU A 23 -12.80 20.80 -10.74
CA GLU A 23 -12.40 19.87 -9.67
C GLU A 23 -13.22 20.10 -8.40
N MET A 24 -13.42 21.35 -7.99
CA MET A 24 -14.17 21.68 -6.78
C MET A 24 -15.65 21.29 -6.89
N GLU A 25 -16.31 21.57 -8.01
CA GLU A 25 -17.72 21.21 -8.20
C GLU A 25 -17.93 19.70 -8.33
N SER A 26 -17.12 19.03 -9.16
CA SER A 26 -17.28 17.59 -9.42
C SER A 26 -16.99 16.71 -8.20
N CYS A 27 -16.03 17.08 -7.33
CA CYS A 27 -15.75 16.29 -6.13
C CYS A 27 -16.94 16.23 -5.15
N MET A 28 -17.74 17.31 -5.07
CA MET A 28 -18.89 17.38 -4.17
C MET A 28 -20.03 16.42 -4.56
N ILE A 29 -20.00 15.91 -5.79
CA ILE A 29 -20.94 14.92 -6.31
C ILE A 29 -20.25 13.61 -6.71
N ASN A 30 -19.03 13.37 -6.20
CA ASN A 30 -18.25 12.16 -6.41
C ASN A 30 -17.86 11.87 -7.88
N GLN A 31 -17.65 12.90 -8.69
CA GLN A 31 -17.27 12.77 -10.10
C GLN A 31 -15.87 13.30 -10.39
N ALA A 32 -15.30 12.84 -11.51
CA ALA A 32 -14.07 13.40 -12.06
C ALA A 32 -14.32 14.82 -12.63
N PRO A 33 -13.30 15.70 -12.67
CA PRO A 33 -11.90 15.46 -12.25
C PRO A 33 -11.64 15.57 -10.74
N GLY A 34 -12.60 16.05 -9.95
CA GLY A 34 -12.45 16.30 -8.52
C GLY A 34 -12.26 15.05 -7.66
N SER A 35 -12.98 13.98 -8.00
CA SER A 35 -12.83 12.64 -7.45
C SER A 35 -12.19 11.73 -8.51
N PRO A 36 -10.84 11.69 -8.60
CA PRO A 36 -10.14 10.97 -9.65
C PRO A 36 -10.26 9.46 -9.48
N ASN A 37 -10.24 8.75 -10.60
CA ASN A 37 -10.17 7.30 -10.61
C ASN A 37 -8.72 6.85 -10.36
N LEU A 38 -8.33 6.70 -9.09
CA LEU A 38 -7.01 6.21 -8.67
C LEU A 38 -7.16 4.87 -7.95
N SER A 39 -6.08 4.10 -7.88
CA SER A 39 -6.06 2.81 -7.20
C SER A 39 -4.98 2.69 -6.12
N ILE A 40 -5.21 1.79 -5.17
CA ILE A 40 -4.18 1.29 -4.24
C ILE A 40 -3.90 -0.16 -4.58
N LEU A 41 -2.63 -0.48 -4.86
CA LEU A 41 -2.21 -1.87 -5.03
C LEU A 41 -2.09 -2.54 -3.67
N SER A 42 -2.62 -3.75 -3.56
CA SER A 42 -2.59 -4.59 -2.36
C SER A 42 -2.19 -6.02 -2.71
N PHE A 43 -2.10 -6.92 -1.73
CA PHE A 43 -1.62 -8.27 -1.93
C PHE A 43 -2.65 -9.34 -1.55
N HIS A 44 -2.69 -10.45 -2.27
CA HIS A 44 -3.41 -11.65 -1.84
C HIS A 44 -2.95 -12.06 -0.43
N GLY A 45 -3.89 -12.48 0.42
CA GLY A 45 -3.63 -12.78 1.83
C GLY A 45 -3.74 -11.58 2.78
N ALA A 46 -3.69 -10.34 2.28
CA ALA A 46 -3.60 -9.16 3.15
C ALA A 46 -4.84 -8.92 4.04
N PHE A 47 -4.66 -8.22 5.14
CA PHE A 47 -5.74 -7.68 5.98
C PHE A 47 -5.42 -6.28 6.49
N HIS A 48 -6.11 -5.28 5.94
CA HIS A 48 -5.94 -3.86 6.31
C HIS A 48 -7.17 -3.26 7.01
N GLY A 49 -8.15 -4.10 7.35
CA GLY A 49 -9.40 -3.71 8.02
C GLY A 49 -10.64 -4.01 7.20
N ARG A 50 -11.79 -3.47 7.66
CA ARG A 50 -13.13 -3.87 7.17
C ARG A 50 -14.03 -2.71 6.72
N THR A 51 -13.62 -1.45 6.84
CA THR A 51 -14.38 -0.35 6.23
C THR A 51 -14.18 -0.34 4.71
N LEU A 52 -15.15 0.16 3.94
CA LEU A 52 -15.22 -0.04 2.47
C LEU A 52 -13.90 0.16 1.71
N GLY A 53 -13.16 1.23 2.02
CA GLY A 53 -11.86 1.53 1.38
C GLY A 53 -10.79 0.49 1.68
N VAL A 54 -10.55 0.18 2.96
CA VAL A 54 -9.54 -0.82 3.36
C VAL A 54 -9.97 -2.26 3.09
N LEU A 55 -11.28 -2.53 3.04
CA LEU A 55 -11.80 -3.85 2.70
C LEU A 55 -11.49 -4.22 1.25
N SER A 56 -11.43 -3.23 0.35
CA SER A 56 -11.01 -3.44 -1.04
C SER A 56 -9.54 -3.88 -1.13
N THR A 57 -8.71 -3.53 -0.15
CA THR A 57 -7.31 -3.96 -0.02
C THR A 57 -7.10 -5.18 0.89
N THR A 58 -8.15 -5.68 1.55
CA THR A 58 -8.11 -6.91 2.36
C THR A 58 -8.44 -8.11 1.48
N HIS A 59 -7.65 -9.18 1.53
CA HIS A 59 -7.80 -10.41 0.74
C HIS A 59 -7.52 -11.69 1.56
N SER A 60 -7.92 -11.69 2.83
CA SER A 60 -7.66 -12.76 3.79
C SER A 60 -8.64 -13.94 3.70
N LYS A 61 -9.95 -13.70 3.86
CA LYS A 61 -10.98 -14.75 3.89
C LYS A 61 -12.24 -14.27 3.16
N ALA A 62 -12.92 -15.17 2.45
CA ALA A 62 -14.11 -14.83 1.67
C ALA A 62 -15.22 -14.20 2.54
N ILE A 63 -15.46 -14.73 3.74
CA ILE A 63 -16.47 -14.22 4.68
C ILE A 63 -16.23 -12.78 5.15
N HIS A 64 -15.00 -12.26 5.01
CA HIS A 64 -14.72 -10.86 5.31
C HIS A 64 -15.23 -9.92 4.20
N LYS A 65 -15.44 -10.41 2.97
CA LYS A 65 -15.68 -9.59 1.77
C LYS A 65 -17.04 -9.80 1.10
N LEU A 66 -17.67 -10.96 1.26
CA LEU A 66 -18.95 -11.29 0.63
C LEU A 66 -20.01 -10.21 0.93
N ASP A 67 -20.82 -9.90 -0.08
CA ASP A 67 -21.95 -8.95 -0.04
C ASP A 67 -21.59 -7.46 0.16
N ILE A 68 -20.29 -7.10 0.10
CA ILE A 68 -19.83 -5.71 0.25
C ILE A 68 -19.28 -5.15 -1.08
N PRO A 69 -19.72 -3.95 -1.53
CA PRO A 69 -19.13 -3.28 -2.68
C PRO A 69 -17.63 -3.04 -2.50
N ALA A 70 -16.86 -3.17 -3.58
CA ALA A 70 -15.42 -3.02 -3.58
C ALA A 70 -14.94 -2.17 -4.76
N PHE A 71 -13.73 -1.61 -4.63
CA PHE A 71 -13.04 -0.95 -5.72
C PHE A 71 -12.31 -1.97 -6.59
N ASP A 72 -12.36 -1.77 -7.91
CA ASP A 72 -11.53 -2.50 -8.87
C ASP A 72 -10.11 -1.93 -8.84
N TRP A 73 -9.32 -2.40 -7.87
CA TRP A 73 -7.92 -2.03 -7.62
C TRP A 73 -7.00 -3.25 -7.80
N PRO A 74 -5.71 -3.05 -8.15
CA PRO A 74 -4.80 -4.15 -8.41
C PRO A 74 -4.49 -4.97 -7.15
N ILE A 75 -4.39 -6.28 -7.34
CA ILE A 75 -4.07 -7.25 -6.30
C ILE A 75 -2.91 -8.10 -6.82
N ALA A 76 -1.74 -7.99 -6.20
CA ALA A 76 -0.56 -8.77 -6.54
C ALA A 76 -0.45 -10.02 -5.65
N SER A 77 0.34 -11.00 -6.05
CA SER A 77 0.71 -12.12 -5.19
C SER A 77 1.72 -11.68 -4.13
N PHE A 78 1.50 -12.05 -2.87
CA PHE A 78 2.54 -12.00 -1.84
C PHE A 78 3.43 -13.26 -1.92
N PRO A 79 4.75 -13.19 -1.66
CA PRO A 79 5.61 -14.37 -1.73
C PRO A 79 5.12 -15.52 -0.85
N LYS A 80 5.21 -16.74 -1.38
CA LYS A 80 4.92 -17.98 -0.65
C LYS A 80 6.18 -18.82 -0.53
N TYR A 81 6.86 -18.70 0.60
CA TYR A 81 8.12 -19.39 0.81
C TYR A 81 7.96 -20.88 1.07
N LYS A 82 8.95 -21.62 0.59
CA LYS A 82 9.18 -23.01 0.95
C LYS A 82 10.11 -23.06 2.15
N TYR A 83 9.82 -24.01 3.03
CA TYR A 83 10.56 -24.27 4.26
C TYR A 83 11.14 -25.70 4.25
N PRO A 84 12.30 -25.92 4.88
CA PRO A 84 13.13 -24.96 5.62
C PRO A 84 13.78 -23.90 4.71
N LEU A 85 13.90 -22.66 5.19
CA LEU A 85 14.37 -21.52 4.38
C LEU A 85 15.77 -21.74 3.79
N GLU A 86 16.68 -22.30 4.61
CA GLU A 86 18.08 -22.54 4.22
C GLU A 86 18.22 -23.51 3.04
N GLU A 87 17.27 -24.43 2.90
CA GLU A 87 17.25 -25.44 1.84
C GLU A 87 16.56 -24.97 0.56
N ASN A 88 15.83 -23.86 0.62
CA ASN A 88 14.95 -23.37 -0.47
C ASN A 88 15.28 -21.93 -0.91
N LYS A 89 16.50 -21.44 -0.64
CA LYS A 89 16.90 -20.05 -0.95
C LYS A 89 16.63 -19.67 -2.40
N ARG A 90 17.05 -20.52 -3.34
CA ARG A 90 16.90 -20.27 -4.78
C ARG A 90 15.44 -20.17 -5.19
N GLU A 91 14.59 -21.05 -4.67
CA GLU A 91 13.16 -21.08 -4.92
C GLU A 91 12.47 -19.83 -4.36
N ASN A 92 12.84 -19.42 -3.14
CA ASN A 92 12.26 -18.25 -2.48
C ASN A 92 12.70 -16.93 -3.14
N GLU A 93 13.97 -16.81 -3.55
CA GLU A 93 14.45 -15.67 -4.36
C GLU A 93 13.74 -15.57 -5.72
N ALA A 94 13.42 -16.72 -6.35
CA ALA A 94 12.66 -16.75 -7.59
C ALA A 94 11.19 -16.35 -7.37
N GLU A 95 10.60 -16.74 -6.24
CA GLU A 95 9.23 -16.34 -5.88
C GLU A 95 9.15 -14.84 -5.61
N ASP A 96 10.12 -14.25 -4.91
CA ASP A 96 10.22 -12.79 -4.74
C ASP A 96 10.23 -12.06 -6.08
N LYS A 97 11.14 -12.48 -6.99
CA LYS A 97 11.26 -11.88 -8.33
C LYS A 97 9.96 -11.98 -9.11
N LYS A 98 9.27 -13.12 -9.03
CA LYS A 98 7.98 -13.33 -9.70
C LYS A 98 6.90 -12.40 -9.15
N CYS A 99 6.75 -12.31 -7.83
CA CYS A 99 5.80 -11.41 -7.19
C CYS A 99 6.09 -9.93 -7.52
N LEU A 100 7.35 -9.52 -7.50
CA LEU A 100 7.76 -8.15 -7.82
C LEU A 100 7.50 -7.79 -9.30
N ALA A 101 7.75 -8.71 -10.23
CA ALA A 101 7.41 -8.52 -11.64
C ALA A 101 5.90 -8.35 -11.84
N GLU A 102 5.08 -9.15 -11.13
CA GLU A 102 3.62 -9.00 -11.17
C GLU A 102 3.17 -7.61 -10.64
N VAL A 103 3.82 -7.08 -9.60
CA VAL A 103 3.55 -5.72 -9.11
C VAL A 103 3.78 -4.68 -10.21
N GLU A 104 4.88 -4.77 -10.96
CA GLU A 104 5.16 -3.84 -12.07
C GLU A 104 4.12 -3.95 -13.19
N ASP A 105 3.81 -5.18 -13.60
CA ASP A 105 2.81 -5.46 -14.64
C ASP A 105 1.44 -4.89 -14.26
N LEU A 106 1.04 -5.05 -12.99
CA LEU A 106 -0.21 -4.50 -12.48
C LEU A 106 -0.22 -2.97 -12.46
N ILE A 107 0.88 -2.33 -12.05
CA ILE A 107 0.99 -0.86 -12.08
C ILE A 107 0.79 -0.33 -13.50
N GLU A 108 1.49 -0.91 -14.47
CA GLU A 108 1.40 -0.51 -15.87
C GLU A 108 0.02 -0.81 -16.48
N LYS A 109 -0.55 -1.97 -16.17
CA LYS A 109 -1.90 -2.35 -16.61
C LYS A 109 -2.96 -1.38 -16.10
N TYR A 110 -2.90 -0.99 -14.82
CA TYR A 110 -3.88 -0.09 -14.22
C TYR A 110 -3.71 1.36 -14.67
N LYS A 111 -2.47 1.78 -14.95
CA LYS A 111 -2.20 3.05 -15.64
C LYS A 111 -2.87 3.10 -17.01
N LYS A 112 -2.69 2.07 -17.84
CA LYS A 112 -3.36 1.95 -19.17
C LYS A 112 -4.89 1.90 -19.08
N LYS A 113 -5.43 1.36 -17.98
CA LYS A 113 -6.88 1.32 -17.70
C LYS A 113 -7.47 2.67 -17.30
N GLY A 114 -6.64 3.71 -17.10
CA GLY A 114 -7.10 5.01 -16.60
C GLY A 114 -7.43 4.98 -15.10
N ALA A 115 -6.82 4.06 -14.35
CA ALA A 115 -6.96 3.91 -12.91
C ALA A 115 -5.56 3.76 -12.27
N PRO A 116 -4.65 4.73 -12.41
CA PRO A 116 -3.25 4.54 -12.03
C PRO A 116 -3.07 4.29 -10.52
N VAL A 117 -2.03 3.53 -10.19
CA VAL A 117 -1.67 3.17 -8.82
C VAL A 117 -1.03 4.36 -8.11
N ALA A 118 -1.76 4.95 -7.17
CA ALA A 118 -1.27 6.07 -6.36
C ALA A 118 -0.41 5.61 -5.16
N GLY A 119 -0.59 4.36 -4.74
CA GLY A 119 0.17 3.79 -3.64
C GLY A 119 0.04 2.28 -3.55
N ILE A 120 0.96 1.68 -2.82
CA ILE A 120 1.03 0.26 -2.48
C ILE A 120 0.85 0.13 -0.98
N VAL A 121 0.00 -0.79 -0.54
CA VAL A 121 -0.19 -1.13 0.88
C VAL A 121 0.29 -2.56 1.12
N VAL A 122 1.09 -2.77 2.16
CA VAL A 122 1.66 -4.08 2.51
C VAL A 122 1.88 -4.21 4.01
N GLU A 123 1.64 -5.39 4.57
CA GLU A 123 2.04 -5.75 5.94
C GLU A 123 3.51 -6.23 5.93
N PRO A 124 4.36 -5.89 6.92
CA PRO A 124 5.69 -6.49 7.04
C PRO A 124 5.67 -8.02 7.14
N ILE A 125 4.65 -8.55 7.82
CA ILE A 125 4.32 -9.98 7.92
C ILE A 125 2.79 -10.06 7.84
N GLN A 126 2.25 -10.74 6.84
CA GLN A 126 0.80 -10.85 6.69
C GLN A 126 0.22 -11.71 7.81
N SER A 127 -0.62 -11.17 8.68
CA SER A 127 -1.08 -11.93 9.85
C SER A 127 -2.33 -12.76 9.55
N GLU A 128 -3.48 -12.10 9.32
CA GLU A 128 -4.77 -12.80 9.11
C GLU A 128 -4.78 -13.69 7.85
N GLY A 129 -3.87 -13.43 6.91
CA GLY A 129 -3.63 -14.20 5.70
C GLY A 129 -2.88 -15.51 5.92
N GLY A 130 -2.37 -15.77 7.13
CA GLY A 130 -1.69 -16.99 7.50
C GLY A 130 -0.20 -16.85 7.83
N ASP A 131 0.20 -15.76 8.50
CA ASP A 131 1.58 -15.50 8.92
C ASP A 131 2.61 -15.63 7.77
N ASN A 132 2.31 -15.00 6.63
CA ASN A 132 3.19 -15.05 5.46
C ASN A 132 4.31 -14.01 5.60
N GLU A 133 5.55 -14.48 5.49
CA GLU A 133 6.77 -13.66 5.54
C GLU A 133 7.35 -13.43 4.14
N ALA A 134 8.09 -12.34 3.98
CA ALA A 134 8.92 -12.07 2.82
C ALA A 134 10.29 -11.51 3.25
N SER A 135 11.27 -11.64 2.37
CA SER A 135 12.65 -11.24 2.61
C SER A 135 12.79 -9.72 2.73
N PRO A 136 13.79 -9.22 3.48
CA PRO A 136 14.19 -7.81 3.41
C PRO A 136 14.37 -7.30 1.96
N GLU A 137 14.97 -8.13 1.10
CA GLU A 137 15.24 -7.83 -0.31
C GLU A 137 13.95 -7.61 -1.11
N PHE A 138 12.89 -8.39 -0.83
CA PHE A 138 11.57 -8.18 -1.42
C PHE A 138 11.03 -6.78 -1.09
N PHE A 139 11.08 -6.37 0.19
CA PHE A 139 10.57 -5.06 0.60
C PHE A 139 11.42 -3.89 0.09
N GLN A 140 12.75 -4.07 0.01
CA GLN A 140 13.65 -3.10 -0.60
C GLN A 140 13.31 -2.88 -2.07
N GLU A 141 13.18 -3.95 -2.84
CA GLU A 141 12.83 -3.82 -4.25
C GLU A 141 11.41 -3.28 -4.42
N LEU A 142 10.44 -3.71 -3.60
CA LEU A 142 9.09 -3.16 -3.59
C LEU A 142 9.08 -1.63 -3.39
N GLN A 143 9.93 -1.11 -2.49
CA GLN A 143 10.09 0.34 -2.31
C GLN A 143 10.65 1.00 -3.58
N ARG A 144 11.66 0.40 -4.22
CA ARG A 144 12.19 0.92 -5.48
C ARG A 144 11.14 0.90 -6.58
N ILE A 145 10.29 -0.12 -6.63
CA ILE A 145 9.16 -0.22 -7.58
C ILE A 145 8.18 0.92 -7.34
N ALA A 146 7.78 1.15 -6.08
CA ALA A 146 6.87 2.22 -5.72
C ALA A 146 7.44 3.59 -6.14
N LYS A 147 8.69 3.88 -5.78
CA LYS A 147 9.37 5.14 -6.10
C LYS A 147 9.49 5.40 -7.59
N ARG A 148 9.98 4.43 -8.38
CA ARG A 148 10.15 4.62 -9.84
C ARG A 148 8.83 4.86 -10.58
N ASN A 149 7.72 4.39 -10.02
CA ASN A 149 6.38 4.59 -10.56
C ASN A 149 5.62 5.78 -9.94
N GLY A 150 6.26 6.53 -9.03
CA GLY A 150 5.62 7.64 -8.34
C GLY A 150 4.45 7.24 -7.44
N ALA A 151 4.40 5.98 -6.99
CA ALA A 151 3.45 5.46 -6.02
C ALA A 151 4.03 5.58 -4.60
N GLY A 152 3.18 5.87 -3.61
CA GLY A 152 3.61 5.83 -2.20
C GLY A 152 3.66 4.40 -1.65
N LEU A 153 4.61 4.11 -0.76
CA LEU A 153 4.66 2.85 0.00
C LEU A 153 4.08 3.03 1.40
N LEU A 154 2.96 2.36 1.68
CA LEU A 154 2.35 2.27 3.00
C LEU A 154 2.71 0.93 3.64
N MET A 155 3.40 0.98 4.76
CA MET A 155 3.69 -0.18 5.60
C MET A 155 2.63 -0.28 6.72
N ASP A 156 1.81 -1.32 6.67
CA ASP A 156 0.77 -1.54 7.66
C ASP A 156 1.30 -2.31 8.87
N GLU A 157 1.65 -1.55 9.91
CA GLU A 157 2.21 -2.06 11.16
C GLU A 157 1.16 -2.10 12.28
N VAL A 158 -0.14 -2.14 11.93
CA VAL A 158 -1.22 -2.30 12.91
C VAL A 158 -1.02 -3.55 13.77
N GLN A 159 -0.49 -4.64 13.22
CA GLN A 159 -0.28 -5.89 13.96
C GLN A 159 1.18 -6.15 14.36
N THR A 160 2.12 -5.92 13.43
CA THR A 160 3.55 -6.15 13.62
C THR A 160 4.21 -5.09 14.51
N GLY A 161 3.69 -3.86 14.51
CA GLY A 161 4.19 -2.76 15.32
C GLY A 161 3.97 -2.98 16.83
N GLY A 162 4.80 -2.30 17.62
CA GLY A 162 4.75 -2.35 19.09
C GLY A 162 5.65 -3.41 19.72
N GLY A 163 6.75 -3.80 19.07
CA GLY A 163 7.86 -4.51 19.75
C GLY A 163 7.90 -6.03 19.59
N ALA A 164 6.83 -6.67 19.11
CA ALA A 164 6.71 -8.14 19.17
C ALA A 164 7.75 -8.90 18.34
N THR A 165 8.28 -8.29 17.29
CA THR A 165 9.33 -8.87 16.44
C THR A 165 10.74 -8.65 16.98
N GLY A 166 10.90 -7.89 18.07
CA GLY A 166 12.20 -7.50 18.65
C GLY A 166 12.62 -6.05 18.36
N LYS A 167 11.90 -5.35 17.49
CA LYS A 167 12.00 -3.90 17.23
C LYS A 167 10.63 -3.25 17.36
N ILE A 168 10.59 -1.92 17.60
CA ILE A 168 9.32 -1.21 17.74
C ILE A 168 8.50 -1.34 16.45
N TRP A 169 9.16 -1.19 15.30
CA TRP A 169 8.56 -1.41 13.99
C TRP A 169 9.25 -2.57 13.28
N CYS A 170 8.48 -3.46 12.66
CA CYS A 170 9.04 -4.60 11.95
C CYS A 170 9.79 -4.19 10.68
N HIS A 171 9.40 -3.10 10.00
CA HIS A 171 10.10 -2.65 8.80
C HIS A 171 11.54 -2.21 9.04
N GLU A 172 11.93 -1.96 10.30
CA GLU A 172 13.31 -1.67 10.66
C GLU A 172 14.27 -2.84 10.35
N TYR A 173 13.76 -4.07 10.21
CA TYR A 173 14.56 -5.22 9.78
C TYR A 173 14.88 -5.20 8.29
N PHE A 174 14.16 -4.42 7.49
CA PHE A 174 14.25 -4.49 6.03
C PHE A 174 15.37 -3.63 5.44
N ASN A 175 15.98 -2.73 6.21
CA ASN A 175 17.04 -1.82 5.75
C ASN A 175 16.69 -1.13 4.41
N LEU A 176 15.48 -0.59 4.32
CA LEU A 176 14.98 0.09 3.12
C LEU A 176 15.87 1.28 2.75
N ASP A 177 15.95 1.61 1.45
CA ASP A 177 16.74 2.74 0.94
C ASP A 177 16.31 4.08 1.56
N SER A 178 15.04 4.20 1.97
CA SER A 178 14.52 5.27 2.83
C SER A 178 13.43 4.75 3.77
N PRO A 179 12.99 5.52 4.78
CA PRO A 179 11.77 5.18 5.53
C PRO A 179 10.57 4.98 4.59
N PRO A 180 9.58 4.14 4.95
CA PRO A 180 8.31 4.05 4.23
C PRO A 180 7.63 5.42 4.16
N ASP A 181 6.84 5.65 3.11
CA ASP A 181 6.15 6.94 2.95
C ASP A 181 5.07 7.14 4.01
N ILE A 182 4.40 6.05 4.39
CA ILE A 182 3.38 6.02 5.45
C ILE A 182 3.56 4.75 6.26
N VAL A 183 3.41 4.86 7.59
CA VAL A 183 3.34 3.70 8.50
C VAL A 183 2.05 3.82 9.33
N THR A 184 1.14 2.85 9.21
CA THR A 184 -0.09 2.80 10.04
C THR A 184 0.12 1.95 11.28
N PHE A 185 -0.52 2.33 12.39
CA PHE A 185 -0.41 1.61 13.66
C PHE A 185 -1.72 1.66 14.45
N SER A 186 -1.93 0.67 15.32
CA SER A 186 -3.04 0.59 16.29
C SER A 186 -2.72 -0.52 17.31
N LYS A 187 -3.72 -1.30 17.74
CA LYS A 187 -3.60 -2.49 18.61
C LYS A 187 -2.66 -2.26 19.80
N LYS A 188 -1.42 -2.77 19.74
CA LYS A 188 -0.43 -2.66 20.83
C LYS A 188 -0.16 -1.22 21.24
N MET A 189 -0.27 -0.28 20.29
CA MET A 189 -0.03 1.15 20.49
C MET A 189 -1.17 1.88 21.22
N GLN A 190 -2.24 1.18 21.64
CA GLN A 190 -3.45 1.68 22.30
C GLN A 190 -4.32 2.59 21.41
N LEU A 191 -3.73 3.64 20.84
CA LEU A 191 -4.37 4.52 19.87
C LEU A 191 -4.02 4.08 18.44
N GLY A 192 -4.96 4.33 17.53
CA GLY A 192 -4.72 4.23 16.10
C GLY A 192 -4.14 5.53 15.54
N GLY A 193 -3.29 5.42 14.53
CA GLY A 193 -2.71 6.56 13.85
C GLY A 193 -1.84 6.14 12.67
N TYR A 194 -1.19 7.13 12.07
CA TYR A 194 -0.18 6.88 11.05
C TYR A 194 0.89 7.96 11.09
N TYR A 195 2.12 7.55 10.80
CA TYR A 195 3.21 8.45 10.46
C TYR A 195 3.29 8.59 8.95
N HIS A 196 3.82 9.71 8.46
CA HIS A 196 4.11 9.90 7.06
C HIS A 196 5.33 10.80 6.86
N ASN A 197 6.02 10.65 5.73
CA ASN A 197 7.09 11.57 5.36
C ASN A 197 6.54 12.91 4.83
N PHE A 198 7.43 13.86 4.55
CA PHE A 198 7.05 15.19 4.06
C PHE A 198 6.40 15.16 2.67
N ASP A 199 6.76 14.20 1.81
CA ASP A 199 6.20 14.09 0.47
C ASP A 199 4.68 13.81 0.51
N MET A 200 4.25 13.07 1.53
CA MET A 200 2.85 12.72 1.78
C MET A 200 2.06 13.81 2.54
N MET A 201 2.69 14.92 2.90
CA MET A 201 2.00 16.04 3.57
C MET A 201 1.17 16.85 2.56
N PRO A 202 -0.15 17.07 2.83
CA PRO A 202 -0.96 18.02 2.06
C PRO A 202 -0.51 19.47 2.30
N ASN A 203 -0.58 20.30 1.25
CA ASN A 203 -0.20 21.72 1.35
C ASN A 203 -1.30 22.58 2.00
N GLN A 204 -2.56 22.17 1.89
CA GLN A 204 -3.73 22.91 2.41
C GLN A 204 -4.25 22.29 3.71
N ALA A 205 -4.72 23.14 4.62
CA ALA A 205 -5.39 22.74 5.86
C ALA A 205 -6.70 21.99 5.59
N TYR A 206 -7.21 21.26 6.61
CA TYR A 206 -8.47 20.50 6.57
C TYR A 206 -8.54 19.38 5.53
N ARG A 207 -7.39 18.97 4.97
CA ARG A 207 -7.31 17.91 3.96
C ARG A 207 -7.28 16.51 4.56
N VAL A 208 -6.98 16.33 5.84
CA VAL A 208 -6.87 15.03 6.51
C VAL A 208 -7.49 15.09 7.89
#